data_AF-A0A0L0BR22-F1
#
_entry.id   AF-A0A0L0BR22-F1
#
_cell.length_a   1.000
_cell.length_b   1.000
_cell.length_c   1.000
_cell.angle_alpha   90.00
_cell.angle_beta   90.00
_cell.angle_gamma   90.00
#
_symmetry.space_group_name_H-M   'P 1'
#
loop_
_entity.id
_entity.type
_entity.pdbx_description
1 polymer ?
#
loop_
_entity_poly.entity_id
_entity_poly.type
_entity_poly.pdbx_seq_one_letter_code
_entity_poly.pdbx_strand_id
1 'polypeptide(L)'
;MKGDVFYDAVNDITEDGTECVTDVVDVFQYNDVSKCDDNSTLYDAKAMPLDKAVEEAKLAICYFFNNKFDDARALMMPYAHCSMYHSMGRAVFSFLEAILTFEQQHIIKAGEELRKCLDVCQRQRRKVTMTHLAAAELYLVA
;
A
#
# COMPACT_ATOMS: atom_id res chain seq x y z
N MET A 1 33.24 -20.38 2.96
CA MET A 1 32.65 -19.51 1.91
C MET A 1 31.67 -18.59 2.61
N LYS A 2 31.84 -17.28 2.41
CA LYS A 2 31.07 -16.19 3.01
C LYS A 2 29.58 -16.35 2.66
N GLY A 3 28.72 -16.31 3.68
CA GLY A 3 27.32 -15.96 3.53
C GLY A 3 27.16 -14.61 4.21
N ASP A 4 27.00 -13.57 3.41
CA ASP A 4 27.03 -12.20 3.86
C ASP A 4 25.83 -11.85 4.75
N VAL A 5 26.16 -11.10 5.78
CA VAL A 5 25.29 -10.46 6.77
C VAL A 5 24.42 -9.43 6.04
N PHE A 6 23.17 -9.77 5.79
CA PHE A 6 22.16 -8.80 5.32
C PHE A 6 20.80 -9.03 6.00
N TYR A 7 20.84 -9.41 7.27
CA TYR A 7 19.68 -9.50 8.14
C TYR A 7 20.13 -9.12 9.54
N ASP A 8 20.31 -7.83 9.80
CA ASP A 8 20.38 -7.35 11.19
C ASP A 8 20.18 -5.84 11.40
N ALA A 9 20.08 -5.01 10.36
CA ALA A 9 19.91 -3.57 10.59
C ALA A 9 18.52 -3.15 11.13
N VAL A 10 17.53 -4.07 11.16
CA VAL A 10 16.16 -3.75 11.63
C VAL A 10 15.95 -4.14 13.10
N ASN A 11 16.76 -5.05 13.64
CA ASN A 11 16.61 -5.54 15.02
C ASN A 11 17.62 -4.96 16.01
N ASP A 12 18.63 -4.20 15.54
CA ASP A 12 19.71 -3.67 16.38
C ASP A 12 19.37 -2.35 17.12
N ILE A 13 18.10 -1.92 17.09
CA ILE A 13 17.65 -0.66 17.73
C ILE A 13 17.21 -0.89 19.19
N THR A 14 17.24 -2.13 19.68
CA THR A 14 16.81 -2.45 21.06
C THR A 14 17.96 -2.98 21.89
N GLU A 15 18.90 -2.12 22.30
CA GLU A 15 19.70 -2.27 23.53
C GLU A 15 20.72 -1.11 23.68
N ASP A 16 20.25 0.11 23.97
CA ASP A 16 20.92 0.92 25.01
C ASP A 16 20.04 2.10 25.44
N GLY A 17 19.85 2.23 26.75
CA GLY A 17 18.93 3.19 27.37
C GLY A 17 19.38 4.64 27.23
N THR A 18 19.04 5.27 26.10
CA THR A 18 19.02 6.73 25.99
C THR A 18 17.62 7.21 25.60
N GLU A 19 17.02 7.90 26.56
CA GLU A 19 15.71 8.51 26.59
C GLU A 19 15.56 9.60 25.49
N CYS A 20 15.29 9.22 24.24
CA CYS A 20 14.81 10.16 23.19
C CYS A 20 14.19 9.52 21.91
N VAL A 21 13.75 8.25 21.92
CA VAL A 21 13.13 7.64 20.72
C VAL A 21 11.89 6.81 21.08
N THR A 22 10.93 7.41 21.78
CA THR A 22 9.60 6.81 22.00
C THR A 22 8.50 7.43 21.14
N ASP A 23 8.78 8.52 20.42
CA ASP A 23 7.72 9.27 19.71
C ASP A 23 7.51 8.83 18.24
N VAL A 24 8.40 8.02 17.67
CA VAL A 24 8.26 7.53 16.27
C VAL A 24 7.67 6.13 16.16
N VAL A 25 7.81 5.29 17.19
CA VAL A 25 7.22 3.95 17.22
C VAL A 25 5.74 3.95 17.63
N ASP A 26 5.25 5.02 18.27
CA ASP A 26 3.82 5.17 18.60
C ASP A 26 2.98 5.68 17.42
N VAL A 27 3.61 6.16 16.33
CA VAL A 27 2.90 6.56 15.11
C VAL A 27 2.30 5.34 14.38
N PHE A 28 2.86 4.15 14.59
CA PHE A 28 2.31 2.90 14.08
C PHE A 28 1.53 2.16 15.17
N GLN A 29 0.59 2.85 15.82
CA GLN A 29 -0.41 2.17 16.63
C GLN A 29 -1.24 1.24 15.72
N TYR A 30 -0.79 -0.01 15.66
CA TYR A 30 -1.31 -1.13 14.85
C TYR A 30 -2.62 -1.68 15.45
N ASN A 31 -3.49 -0.81 15.95
CA ASN A 31 -4.60 -1.18 16.83
C ASN A 31 -5.90 -0.41 16.58
N ASP A 32 -6.15 -0.03 15.32
CA ASP A 32 -7.52 0.26 14.88
C ASP A 32 -7.71 -0.32 13.47
N VAL A 33 -7.94 -1.63 13.40
CA VAL A 33 -8.65 -2.21 12.25
C VAL A 33 -10.06 -1.66 12.33
N SER A 34 -10.24 -0.50 11.73
CA SER A 34 -11.52 0.18 11.60
C SER A 34 -12.56 -0.82 11.10
N LYS A 35 -13.68 -0.90 11.81
CA LYS A 35 -14.87 -1.62 11.35
C LYS A 35 -15.21 -1.12 9.95
N CYS A 36 -15.16 -2.03 8.98
CA CYS A 36 -15.58 -1.73 7.63
C CYS A 36 -17.09 -1.54 7.61
N ASP A 37 -17.53 -0.28 7.53
CA ASP A 37 -18.92 0.06 7.21
C ASP A 37 -19.19 -0.38 5.77
N ASP A 38 -19.88 -1.51 5.66
CA ASP A 38 -20.54 -1.96 4.44
C ASP A 38 -21.69 -1.00 4.14
N ASN A 39 -21.42 0.07 3.39
CA ASN A 39 -22.50 0.80 2.72
C ASN A 39 -22.08 1.30 1.33
N SER A 40 -22.46 0.49 0.33
CA SER A 40 -22.89 0.86 -1.01
C SER A 40 -22.12 1.93 -1.79
N THR A 41 -21.44 1.49 -2.85
CA THR A 41 -21.64 2.09 -4.17
C THR A 41 -21.53 1.00 -5.23
N LEU A 42 -22.70 0.42 -5.51
CA LEU A 42 -22.99 -0.34 -6.70
C LEU A 42 -22.81 0.57 -7.92
N TYR A 43 -22.13 0.04 -8.95
CA TYR A 43 -21.80 0.64 -10.26
C TYR A 43 -20.65 1.65 -10.27
N ASP A 44 -19.45 1.17 -10.65
CA ASP A 44 -18.50 2.03 -11.34
C ASP A 44 -17.97 1.33 -12.59
N ALA A 45 -18.42 1.83 -13.74
CA ALA A 45 -18.16 1.30 -15.06
C ALA A 45 -16.72 1.62 -15.52
N LYS A 46 -15.72 1.11 -14.79
CA LYS A 46 -14.36 0.82 -15.29
C LYS A 46 -13.58 0.07 -14.20
N ALA A 47 -13.90 -1.20 -13.96
CA ALA A 47 -12.99 -2.05 -13.20
C ALA A 47 -11.61 -1.99 -13.88
N MET A 48 -10.63 -1.37 -13.24
CA MET A 48 -9.26 -1.27 -13.76
C MET A 48 -8.72 -2.69 -13.93
N PRO A 49 -8.45 -3.16 -15.17
CA PRO A 49 -7.96 -4.52 -15.36
C PRO A 49 -6.54 -4.65 -14.79
N LEU A 50 -6.23 -5.83 -14.27
CA LEU A 50 -4.97 -6.12 -13.60
C LEU A 50 -3.76 -5.82 -14.50
N ASP A 51 -3.80 -6.29 -15.74
CA ASP A 51 -2.69 -6.13 -16.70
C ASP A 51 -2.37 -4.65 -16.92
N LYS A 52 -3.42 -3.84 -17.13
CA LYS A 52 -3.28 -2.39 -17.29
C LYS A 52 -2.77 -1.72 -16.01
N ALA A 53 -3.24 -2.14 -14.84
CA ALA A 53 -2.75 -1.60 -13.58
C ALA A 53 -1.26 -1.86 -13.35
N VAL A 54 -0.78 -3.04 -13.76
CA VAL A 54 0.65 -3.40 -13.70
C VAL A 54 1.45 -2.60 -14.72
N GLU A 55 0.95 -2.40 -15.93
CA GLU A 55 1.58 -1.56 -16.94
C GLU A 55 1.70 -0.10 -16.50
N GLU A 56 0.63 0.49 -15.96
CA GLU A 56 0.63 1.86 -15.44
C GLU A 56 1.57 2.00 -14.22
N ALA A 57 1.65 0.99 -13.35
CA ALA A 57 2.61 0.97 -12.24
C ALA A 57 4.06 0.95 -12.73
N LYS A 58 4.40 0.13 -13.73
CA LYS A 58 5.73 0.13 -14.35
C LYS A 58 6.06 1.48 -14.97
N LEU A 59 5.09 2.08 -15.67
CA LEU A 59 5.27 3.39 -16.28
C LEU A 59 5.48 4.50 -15.22
N ALA A 60 4.75 4.46 -14.10
CA ALA A 60 4.98 5.42 -13.01
C ALA A 60 6.37 5.29 -12.39
N ILE A 61 6.91 4.06 -12.27
CA ILE A 61 8.28 3.84 -11.85
C ILE A 61 9.26 4.48 -12.85
N CYS A 62 9.03 4.32 -14.16
CA CYS A 62 9.82 5.00 -15.18
C CYS A 62 9.73 6.53 -15.07
N TYR A 63 8.54 7.10 -14.83
CA TYR A 63 8.40 8.53 -14.60
C TYR A 63 9.19 9.00 -13.37
N PHE A 64 9.08 8.26 -12.26
CA PHE A 64 9.78 8.55 -11.02
C PHE A 64 11.31 8.61 -11.22
N PHE A 65 11.90 7.58 -11.84
CA PHE A 65 13.34 7.55 -12.08
C PHE A 65 13.83 8.54 -13.14
N ASN A 66 12.93 9.08 -13.96
CA ASN A 66 13.23 10.20 -14.86
C ASN A 66 12.92 11.57 -14.22
N ASN A 67 12.78 11.62 -12.89
CA ASN A 67 12.46 12.83 -12.11
C ASN A 67 11.13 13.51 -12.50
N LYS A 68 10.23 12.79 -13.16
CA LYS A 68 8.88 13.25 -13.49
C LYS A 68 7.91 12.84 -12.39
N PHE A 69 8.11 13.40 -11.20
CA PHE A 69 7.36 13.00 -10.00
C PHE A 69 5.87 13.31 -10.10
N ASP A 70 5.51 14.44 -10.71
CA ASP A 70 4.11 14.84 -10.88
C ASP A 70 3.37 13.88 -11.82
N ASP A 71 4.00 13.49 -12.94
CA ASP A 71 3.44 12.51 -13.88
C ASP A 71 3.27 11.14 -13.21
N ALA A 72 4.27 10.70 -12.42
CA ALA A 72 4.20 9.44 -11.68
C ALA A 72 3.03 9.43 -10.69
N ARG A 73 2.85 10.50 -9.92
CA ARG A 73 1.74 10.63 -8.95
C ARG A 73 0.39 10.74 -9.67
N ALA A 74 0.30 11.57 -10.70
CA ALA A 74 -0.92 11.77 -11.48
C ALA A 74 -1.41 10.46 -12.12
N LEU A 75 -0.49 9.60 -12.56
CA LEU A 75 -0.82 8.28 -13.09
C LEU A 75 -1.39 7.35 -12.00
N MET A 76 -0.87 7.43 -10.77
CA MET A 76 -1.29 6.54 -9.67
C MET A 76 -2.60 6.96 -8.98
N MET A 77 -2.96 8.24 -9.00
CA MET A 77 -4.10 8.77 -8.23
C MET A 77 -5.50 8.26 -8.62
N PRO A 78 -5.89 8.17 -9.92
CA PRO A 78 -7.27 7.93 -10.32
C PRO A 78 -7.86 6.62 -9.79
N TYR A 79 -7.04 5.58 -9.71
CA TYR A 79 -7.46 4.23 -9.33
C TYR A 79 -6.96 3.79 -7.95
N ALA A 80 -6.39 4.71 -7.16
CA ALA A 80 -5.83 4.40 -5.84
C ALA A 80 -6.86 3.82 -4.86
N HIS A 81 -8.15 4.07 -5.05
CA HIS A 81 -9.21 3.58 -4.16
C HIS A 81 -9.67 2.14 -4.47
N CYS A 82 -9.36 1.61 -5.66
CA CYS A 82 -9.92 0.34 -6.17
C CYS A 82 -8.89 -0.62 -6.76
N SER A 83 -7.72 -0.14 -7.20
CA SER A 83 -6.65 -0.97 -7.77
C SER A 83 -5.48 -1.07 -6.77
N MET A 84 -5.10 -2.30 -6.41
CA MET A 84 -3.99 -2.55 -5.49
C MET A 84 -2.67 -1.91 -5.95
N TYR A 85 -2.34 -1.99 -7.24
CA TYR A 85 -1.07 -1.43 -7.75
C TYR A 85 -1.04 0.09 -7.69
N HIS A 86 -2.16 0.76 -7.96
CA HIS A 86 -2.28 2.20 -7.87
C HIS A 86 -2.25 2.68 -6.42
N SER A 87 -2.97 1.99 -5.54
CA SER A 87 -2.97 2.32 -4.11
C SER A 87 -1.58 2.15 -3.50
N MET A 88 -0.88 1.07 -3.86
CA MET A 88 0.47 0.80 -3.38
C MET A 88 1.47 1.82 -3.94
N GLY A 89 1.42 2.14 -5.23
CA GLY A 89 2.27 3.17 -5.84
C GLY A 89 2.10 4.54 -5.17
N ARG A 90 0.84 4.94 -4.91
CA ARG A 90 0.53 6.19 -4.20
C ARG A 90 1.08 6.22 -2.76
N ALA A 91 0.96 5.10 -2.03
CA ALA A 91 1.53 4.97 -0.69
C ALA A 91 3.07 5.06 -0.72
N VAL A 92 3.72 4.37 -1.65
CA VAL A 92 5.19 4.42 -1.82
C VAL A 92 5.66 5.83 -2.16
N PHE A 93 5.01 6.54 -3.07
CA PHE A 93 5.41 7.92 -3.40
C PHE A 93 5.21 8.89 -2.23
N SER A 94 4.17 8.69 -1.42
CA SER A 94 3.95 9.49 -0.21
C SER A 94 4.99 9.16 0.87
N PHE A 95 5.36 7.89 1.01
CA PHE A 95 6.45 7.46 1.90
C PHE A 95 7.80 8.04 1.47
N LEU A 96 8.13 8.00 0.18
CA LEU A 96 9.34 8.60 -0.36
C LEU A 96 9.38 10.12 -0.11
N GLU A 97 8.25 10.81 -0.29
CA GLU A 97 8.10 12.24 0.04
C GLU A 97 8.37 12.51 1.53
N ALA A 98 7.88 11.64 2.42
CA ALA A 98 8.10 11.77 3.86
C ALA A 98 9.57 11.56 4.26
N ILE A 99 10.24 10.53 3.75
CA ILE A 99 11.65 10.26 4.12
C ILE A 99 12.65 11.21 3.46
N LEU A 100 12.28 11.85 2.35
CA LEU A 100 13.17 12.80 1.66
C LEU A 100 13.06 14.21 2.23
N THR A 101 11.88 14.60 2.71
CA THR A 101 11.66 15.94 3.30
C THR A 101 11.83 15.95 4.82
N PHE A 102 11.60 14.82 5.49
CA PHE A 102 11.55 14.70 6.95
C PHE A 102 10.57 15.69 7.62
N GLU A 103 9.56 16.17 6.89
CA GLU A 103 8.54 17.04 7.47
C GLU A 103 7.38 16.23 8.05
N GLN A 104 6.94 16.62 9.26
CA GLN A 104 5.89 15.91 9.99
C GLN A 104 4.59 15.76 9.18
N GLN A 105 4.22 16.78 8.40
CA GLN A 105 3.04 16.74 7.54
C GLN A 105 3.10 15.61 6.49
N HIS A 106 4.28 15.38 5.92
CA HIS A 106 4.48 14.35 4.91
C HIS A 106 4.51 12.95 5.55
N ILE A 107 5.07 12.83 6.76
CA ILE A 107 5.06 11.58 7.54
C ILE A 107 3.62 11.15 7.87
N ILE A 108 2.79 12.06 8.37
CA ILE A 108 1.38 11.76 8.69
C ILE A 108 0.62 11.33 7.42
N LYS A 109 0.75 12.10 6.34
CA LYS A 109 0.15 11.79 5.04
C LYS A 109 0.57 10.41 4.52
N ALA A 110 1.85 10.05 4.63
CA ALA A 110 2.34 8.75 4.21
C ALA A 110 1.70 7.61 5.00
N GLY A 111 1.53 7.77 6.32
CA GLY A 111 0.84 6.81 7.17
C GLY A 111 -0.63 6.60 6.75
N GLU A 112 -1.35 7.68 6.46
CA GLU A 112 -2.73 7.59 5.98
C GLU A 112 -2.84 6.86 4.63
N GLU A 113 -1.95 7.16 3.68
CA GLU A 113 -1.93 6.52 2.37
C GLU A 113 -1.55 5.03 2.46
N LEU A 114 -0.67 4.67 3.39
CA LEU A 114 -0.35 3.27 3.67
C LEU A 114 -1.56 2.53 4.25
N ARG A 115 -2.32 3.14 5.16
CA ARG A 115 -3.56 2.56 5.70
C ARG A 115 -4.59 2.30 4.60
N LYS A 116 -4.84 3.29 3.73
CA LYS A 116 -5.74 3.16 2.57
C LYS A 116 -5.29 2.02 1.65
N CYS A 117 -3.98 1.87 1.42
CA CYS A 117 -3.42 0.76 0.66
C CYS A 117 -3.73 -0.60 1.28
N LEU A 118 -3.55 -0.74 2.59
CA LEU A 118 -3.88 -1.99 3.28
C LEU A 118 -5.37 -2.33 3.14
N ASP A 119 -6.26 -1.35 3.24
CA ASP A 119 -7.70 -1.56 3.08
C ASP A 119 -8.07 -2.03 1.67
N VAL A 120 -7.42 -1.48 0.63
CA VAL A 120 -7.60 -1.95 -0.77
C VAL A 120 -7.11 -3.40 -0.91
N CYS A 121 -5.90 -3.70 -0.43
CA CYS A 121 -5.33 -5.04 -0.49
C CYS A 121 -6.20 -6.09 0.21
N GLN A 122 -6.71 -5.78 1.41
CA GLN A 122 -7.58 -6.67 2.16
C GLN A 122 -8.91 -6.91 1.45
N ARG A 123 -9.55 -5.85 0.93
CA ARG A 123 -10.79 -5.98 0.15
C ARG A 123 -10.60 -6.85 -1.08
N GLN A 124 -9.50 -6.70 -1.80
CA GLN A 124 -9.23 -7.49 -3.00
C GLN A 124 -8.93 -8.96 -2.66
N ARG A 125 -8.25 -9.23 -1.54
CA ARG A 125 -8.05 -10.60 -1.03
C ARG A 125 -9.37 -11.31 -0.71
N ARG A 126 -10.30 -10.64 -0.02
CA ARG A 126 -11.63 -11.20 0.30
C ARG A 126 -12.44 -11.55 -0.95
N LYS A 127 -12.40 -10.69 -1.99
CA LYS A 127 -13.07 -10.94 -3.27
C LYS A 127 -12.58 -12.21 -3.97
N VAL A 128 -11.26 -12.44 -4.02
CA VAL A 128 -10.67 -13.63 -4.64
C VAL A 128 -11.15 -14.91 -3.93
N THR A 129 -11.17 -14.92 -2.59
CA THR A 129 -11.69 -16.06 -1.82
C THR A 129 -13.16 -16.33 -2.11
N MET A 130 -14.01 -15.29 -2.13
CA MET A 130 -15.44 -15.46 -2.44
C MET A 130 -15.67 -15.99 -3.87
N THR A 131 -14.95 -15.47 -4.86
CA THR A 131 -15.06 -15.97 -6.25
C THR A 131 -14.60 -17.41 -6.39
N HIS A 132 -13.54 -17.80 -5.68
CA HIS A 132 -13.03 -19.18 -5.70
C HIS A 132 -14.01 -20.15 -5.03
N LEU A 133 -14.62 -19.75 -3.91
CA LEU A 133 -15.63 -20.57 -3.22
C LEU A 133 -16.89 -20.76 -4.07
N ALA A 134 -17.41 -19.68 -4.68
CA ALA A 134 -18.58 -19.77 -5.56
C ALA A 134 -18.30 -20.63 -6.82
N ALA A 135 -17.09 -20.52 -7.40
CA ALA A 135 -16.68 -21.38 -8.50
C ALA A 135 -16.57 -22.85 -8.10
N ALA A 136 -16.08 -23.14 -6.88
CA ALA A 136 -16.00 -24.50 -6.34
C ALA A 136 -17.38 -25.10 -6.06
N GLU A 137 -18.35 -24.32 -5.57
CA GLU A 137 -19.73 -24.81 -5.38
C GLU A 137 -20.41 -25.15 -6.71
N LEU A 138 -20.21 -24.35 -7.77
CA LEU A 138 -20.73 -24.66 -9.10
C LEU A 138 -20.12 -25.93 -9.71
N TYR A 139 -18.87 -26.25 -9.38
CA TYR A 139 -18.18 -27.46 -9.86
C TYR A 139 -18.62 -28.74 -9.12
N LEU A 140 -19.21 -28.62 -7.94
CA LEU A 140 -19.75 -29.75 -7.16
C LEU A 140 -21.22 -30.07 -7.46
N VAL A 141 -21.93 -29.15 -8.14
CA VAL A 141 -23.35 -29.30 -8.49
C VAL A 141 -23.56 -29.70 -9.96
N ALA A 142 -22.50 -29.72 -10.78
CA ALA A 142 -22.50 -30.18 -12.17
C ALA A 142 -21.92 -31.60 -12.29
#